data_AF-A0A6H9YFB8-F1
#
_entry.id   AF-A0A6H9YFB8-F1
#
_cell.length_a   1.000
_cell.length_b   1.000
_cell.length_c   1.000
_cell.angle_alpha   90.00
_cell.angle_beta   90.00
_cell.angle_gamma   90.00
#
_symmetry.space_group_name_H-M   'P 1'
#
loop_
_entity.id
_entity.type
_entity.pdbx_description
1 polymer ?
#
loop_
_entity_poly.entity_id
_entity_poly.type
_entity_poly.pdbx_seq_one_letter_code
_entity_poly.pdbx_strand_id
1 'polypeptide(L)'
;MARLPRYVIPGQPQHIIQRGNNRQAIFAAEADYQFFRDALVEAALKHGLRIHAYVWMTNHIHLLATPEFDDSISKVFQSVGRKYVQYFRKRRGQVFYYHILSCHTRPHGAPPQT
;
A
#
# COMPACT_ATOMS: atom_id res chain seq x y z
N MET A 1 11.43 13.38 13.34
CA MET A 1 10.11 14.02 13.09
C MET A 1 9.03 13.01 13.38
N ALA A 2 8.07 13.35 14.26
CA ALA A 2 6.90 12.52 14.49
C ALA A 2 6.06 12.50 13.21
N ARG A 3 5.90 11.32 12.62
CA ARG A 3 5.05 11.12 11.43
C ARG A 3 3.60 11.15 11.93
N LEU A 4 2.73 11.96 11.32
CA LEU A 4 1.32 11.99 11.71
C LEU A 4 0.75 10.56 11.71
N PRO A 5 -0.09 10.20 12.70
CA PRO A 5 -0.76 8.92 12.72
C PRO A 5 -1.58 8.76 11.43
N ARG A 6 -1.43 7.60 10.79
CA ARG A 6 -2.21 7.29 9.59
C ARG A 6 -3.64 7.03 10.03
N TYR A 7 -4.57 7.86 9.58
CA TYR A 7 -5.98 7.71 9.90
C TYR A 7 -6.60 6.64 9.00
N VAL A 8 -6.95 5.50 9.58
CA VAL A 8 -7.59 4.37 8.90
C VAL A 8 -9.02 4.27 9.41
N ILE A 9 -10.00 4.33 8.51
CA ILE A 9 -11.42 4.20 8.84
C ILE A 9 -11.90 2.85 8.33
N PRO A 10 -12.16 1.88 9.21
CA PRO A 10 -12.75 0.60 8.83
C PRO A 10 -14.05 0.78 8.04
N GLY A 11 -14.26 -0.06 7.03
CA GLY A 11 -15.47 -0.06 6.19
C GLY A 11 -15.53 1.07 5.15
N GLN A 12 -14.59 2.03 5.17
CA GLN A 12 -14.58 3.12 4.20
C GLN A 12 -13.49 2.96 3.14
N PRO A 13 -13.78 3.16 1.84
CA PRO A 13 -12.75 3.18 0.82
C PRO A 13 -11.71 4.26 1.10
N GLN A 14 -10.44 3.88 1.01
CA GLN A 14 -9.29 4.77 1.17
C GLN A 14 -8.40 4.69 -0.06
N HIS A 15 -7.89 5.84 -0.49
CA HIS A 15 -6.90 5.91 -1.56
C HIS A 15 -5.50 5.91 -0.97
N ILE A 16 -4.80 4.80 -1.18
CA ILE A 16 -3.50 4.52 -0.63
C ILE A 16 -2.46 4.70 -1.74
N ILE A 17 -1.47 5.55 -1.49
CA ILE A 17 -0.37 5.79 -2.43
C ILE A 17 0.92 5.33 -1.77
N GLN A 18 1.59 4.36 -2.40
CA GLN A 18 2.90 3.90 -1.98
C GLN A 18 3.96 4.41 -2.95
N ARG A 19 4.84 5.28 -2.47
CA ARG A 19 5.91 5.86 -3.30
C ARG A 19 7.29 5.35 -2.87
N GLY A 20 8.14 5.08 -3.86
CA GLY A 20 9.52 4.66 -3.66
C GLY A 20 10.39 5.82 -3.19
N ASN A 21 11.35 5.52 -2.33
CA ASN A 21 12.29 6.54 -1.85
C ASN A 21 13.16 7.10 -2.99
N ASN A 22 13.50 8.39 -2.94
CA ASN A 22 14.32 9.08 -3.94
C ASN A 22 13.85 8.96 -5.42
N ARG A 23 12.54 8.78 -5.67
CA ARG A 23 11.98 8.60 -7.03
C ARG A 23 12.57 7.42 -7.81
N GLN A 24 13.25 6.50 -7.13
CA GLN A 24 13.85 5.35 -7.79
C GLN A 24 12.78 4.41 -8.34
N ALA A 25 13.13 3.69 -9.40
CA ALA A 25 12.27 2.68 -9.98
C ALA A 25 12.07 1.53 -8.98
N ILE A 26 10.83 1.37 -8.53
CA ILE A 26 10.37 0.29 -7.65
C ILE A 26 10.31 -1.03 -8.40
N PHE A 27 9.86 -0.95 -9.65
CA PHE A 27 9.67 -2.06 -10.55
C PHE A 27 10.50 -1.81 -11.79
N ALA A 28 11.37 -2.76 -12.15
CA ALA A 28 12.12 -2.67 -13.41
C ALA A 28 11.97 -3.90 -14.30
N ALA A 29 11.32 -4.96 -13.83
CA ALA A 29 10.94 -6.10 -14.63
C ALA A 29 9.47 -6.47 -14.38
N GLU A 30 8.81 -7.04 -15.38
CA GLU A 30 7.41 -7.51 -15.27
C GLU A 30 7.22 -8.51 -14.13
N ALA A 31 8.22 -9.37 -13.90
CA ALA A 31 8.25 -10.31 -12.79
C ALA A 31 8.23 -9.64 -11.41
N ASP A 32 8.69 -8.39 -11.29
CA ASP A 32 8.63 -7.64 -10.03
C ASP A 32 7.19 -7.22 -9.72
N TYR A 33 6.42 -6.83 -10.74
CA TYR A 33 5.00 -6.48 -10.60
C TYR A 33 4.16 -7.70 -10.23
N GLN A 34 4.39 -8.84 -10.87
CA GLN A 34 3.67 -10.08 -10.58
C GLN A 34 3.92 -10.53 -9.13
N PHE A 35 5.19 -10.59 -8.71
CA PHE A 35 5.54 -10.97 -7.35
C PHE A 35 4.93 -10.03 -6.30
N PHE A 36 4.95 -8.71 -6.56
CA PHE A 36 4.35 -7.74 -5.65
C PHE A 36 2.83 -7.89 -5.59
N ARG A 37 2.16 -8.05 -6.74
CA ARG A 37 0.71 -8.26 -6.82
C ARG A 37 0.30 -9.50 -6.03
N ASP A 38 1.00 -10.62 -6.21
CA ASP A 38 0.65 -11.88 -5.56
C ASP A 38 0.86 -11.78 -4.04
N ALA A 39 1.96 -11.14 -3.60
CA ALA A 39 2.18 -10.84 -2.19
C ALA A 39 1.11 -9.90 -1.60
N LEU A 40 0.65 -8.91 -2.38
CA LEU A 40 -0.40 -7.98 -1.99
C LEU A 40 -1.74 -8.68 -1.80
N VAL A 41 -2.15 -9.52 -2.75
CA VAL A 41 -3.40 -10.28 -2.66
C VAL A 41 -3.38 -11.22 -1.47
N GLU A 42 -2.29 -11.97 -1.26
CA GLU A 42 -2.15 -12.88 -0.13
C GLU A 42 -2.24 -12.13 1.21
N ALA A 43 -1.55 -11.00 1.33
CA ALA A 43 -1.58 -10.17 2.53
C ALA A 43 -2.96 -9.54 2.76
N ALA A 44 -3.62 -9.08 1.69
CA ALA A 44 -4.95 -8.47 1.74
C ALA A 44 -6.01 -9.46 2.24
N LEU A 45 -5.98 -10.70 1.76
CA LEU A 45 -6.84 -11.78 2.25
C LEU A 45 -6.56 -12.11 3.71
N LYS A 46 -5.29 -12.14 4.12
CA LYS A 46 -4.89 -12.47 5.49
C LYS A 46 -5.27 -11.41 6.53
N HIS A 47 -5.33 -10.14 6.13
CA HIS A 47 -5.45 -9.00 7.05
C HIS A 47 -6.73 -8.17 6.86
N GLY A 48 -7.68 -8.67 6.07
CA GLY A 48 -8.98 -8.02 5.88
C GLY A 48 -8.87 -6.69 5.14
N LEU A 49 -8.25 -6.68 3.96
CA LEU A 49 -8.20 -5.51 3.08
C LEU A 49 -8.87 -5.83 1.76
N ARG A 50 -9.98 -5.15 1.46
CA ARG A 50 -10.69 -5.31 0.19
C ARG A 50 -10.13 -4.35 -0.84
N ILE A 51 -9.45 -4.88 -1.86
CA ILE A 51 -8.88 -4.09 -2.95
C ILE A 51 -9.94 -3.89 -4.04
N HIS A 52 -10.22 -2.64 -4.41
CA HIS A 52 -11.18 -2.29 -5.45
C HIS A 52 -10.51 -1.96 -6.78
N ALA A 53 -9.41 -1.21 -6.73
CA ALA A 53 -8.66 -0.82 -7.92
C ALA A 53 -7.19 -0.60 -7.58
N TYR A 54 -6.30 -0.78 -8.56
CA TYR A 54 -4.88 -0.50 -8.42
C TYR A 54 -4.29 0.07 -9.72
N VAL A 55 -3.28 0.93 -9.59
CA VAL A 55 -2.48 1.44 -10.70
C VAL A 55 -1.01 1.28 -10.33
N TRP A 56 -0.27 0.59 -11.18
CA TRP A 56 1.17 0.39 -11.04
C TRP A 56 1.91 1.44 -11.87
N MET A 57 2.77 2.22 -11.22
CA MET A 57 3.73 3.09 -11.89
C MET A 57 5.14 2.60 -11.55
N THR A 58 6.12 2.98 -12.35
CA THR A 58 7.51 2.57 -12.13
C THR A 58 8.08 3.03 -10.79
N ASN A 59 7.58 4.15 -10.24
CA ASN A 59 8.09 4.78 -9.01
C ASN A 59 7.05 4.94 -7.89
N HIS A 60 5.78 4.57 -8.11
CA HIS A 60 4.73 4.56 -7.10
C HIS A 60 3.56 3.64 -7.47
N ILE A 61 2.69 3.38 -6.52
CA ILE A 61 1.50 2.54 -6.68
C ILE A 61 0.33 3.32 -6.09
N HIS A 62 -0.78 3.34 -6.82
CA HIS A 62 -2.07 3.78 -6.28
C HIS A 62 -2.93 2.55 -6.02
N LEU A 63 -3.55 2.52 -4.86
CA LEU A 63 -4.44 1.45 -4.43
C LEU A 63 -5.71 2.09 -3.87
N LEU A 64 -6.87 1.69 -4.38
CA LEU A 64 -8.15 2.00 -3.78
C LEU A 64 -8.61 0.76 -3.03
N ALA A 65 -8.67 0.83 -1.71
CA ALA A 65 -9.02 -0.32 -0.87
C ALA A 65 -9.86 0.08 0.34
N THR A 66 -10.74 -0.81 0.77
CA THR A 66 -11.51 -0.69 2.01
C THR A 66 -10.90 -1.62 3.07
N PRO A 67 -10.37 -1.08 4.17
CA PRO A 67 -9.91 -1.89 5.30
C PRO A 67 -11.09 -2.38 6.13
N GLU A 68 -11.00 -3.60 6.65
CA GLU A 68 -11.96 -4.16 7.61
C GLU A 68 -11.61 -3.77 9.04
N PHE A 69 -10.34 -3.56 9.36
CA PHE A 69 -9.82 -3.17 10.67
C PHE A 69 -8.95 -1.91 10.57
N ASP A 70 -8.76 -1.21 11.70
CA ASP A 70 -7.95 0.02 11.76
C ASP A 70 -6.46 -0.23 11.40
N ASP A 71 -5.99 -1.46 11.60
CA ASP A 71 -4.61 -1.86 11.33
C ASP A 71 -4.43 -2.68 10.04
N SER A 72 -5.51 -2.97 9.30
CA SER A 72 -5.49 -3.78 8.07
C SER A 72 -4.46 -3.26 7.07
N ILE A 73 -4.49 -1.95 6.77
CA ILE A 73 -3.56 -1.34 5.81
C ILE A 73 -2.12 -1.50 6.29
N SER A 74 -1.86 -1.19 7.56
CA SER A 74 -0.52 -1.26 8.15
C SER A 74 0.04 -2.69 8.09
N LYS A 75 -0.76 -3.69 8.48
CA LYS A 75 -0.39 -5.12 8.44
C LYS A 75 -0.15 -5.61 7.02
N VAL A 76 -1.03 -5.26 6.07
CA VAL A 76 -0.86 -5.63 4.65
C VAL A 76 0.46 -5.11 4.11
N PHE A 77 0.70 -3.80 4.19
CA PHE A 77 1.92 -3.23 3.63
C PHE A 77 3.19 -3.63 4.39
N GLN A 78 3.10 -3.94 5.68
CA GLN A 78 4.23 -4.51 6.42
C GLN A 78 4.57 -5.93 5.94
N SER A 79 3.56 -6.78 5.73
CA SER A 79 3.72 -8.15 5.21
C SER A 79 4.29 -8.13 3.79
N VAL A 80 3.68 -7.34 2.89
CA VAL A 80 4.14 -7.15 1.50
C VAL A 80 5.55 -6.59 1.48
N GLY A 81 5.82 -5.54 2.26
CA GLY A 81 7.13 -4.92 2.34
C GLY A 81 8.21 -5.91 2.77
N ARG A 82 7.94 -6.76 3.76
CA ARG A 82 8.89 -7.77 4.24
C ARG A 82 9.23 -8.80 3.14
N LYS A 83 8.23 -9.31 2.42
CA LYS A 83 8.44 -10.25 1.30
C LYS A 83 9.16 -9.58 0.13
N TYR A 84 8.73 -8.39 -0.24
CA TYR A 84 9.28 -7.67 -1.39
C TYR A 84 10.71 -7.19 -1.15
N VAL A 85 11.05 -6.69 0.05
CA VAL A 85 12.43 -6.30 0.40
C VAL A 85 13.37 -7.49 0.27
N GLN A 86 12.97 -8.67 0.74
CA GLN A 86 13.81 -9.87 0.64
C GLN A 86 14.03 -10.29 -0.81
N TYR A 87 12.97 -10.30 -1.62
CA TYR A 87 13.03 -10.60 -3.05
C TYR A 87 13.90 -9.58 -3.81
N PHE A 88 13.69 -8.30 -3.56
CA PHE A 88 14.39 -7.20 -4.22
C PHE A 88 15.87 -7.17 -3.81
N ARG A 89 16.18 -7.37 -2.52
CA ARG A 89 17.56 -7.45 -2.04
C ARG A 89 18.32 -8.61 -2.66
N LYS A 90 17.67 -9.77 -2.84
CA LYS A 90 18.27 -10.93 -3.50
C LYS A 90 18.59 -10.66 -4.98
N ARG A 91 17.80 -9.82 -5.66
CA ARG A 91 18.02 -9.46 -7.08
C ARG A 91 18.92 -8.25 -7.30
N ARG A 92 18.89 -7.23 -6.43
CA ARG A 92 19.51 -5.91 -6.68
C ARG A 92 20.31 -5.32 -5.51
N GLY A 93 20.35 -5.96 -4.34
CA GLY A 93 21.20 -5.54 -3.22
C GLY A 93 20.81 -4.23 -2.50
N GLN A 94 19.64 -3.63 -2.79
CA GLN A 94 19.23 -2.33 -2.25
C GLN A 94 18.15 -2.45 -1.16
N VAL A 95 18.11 -1.45 -0.25
CA VAL A 95 17.09 -1.35 0.82
C VAL A 95 15.87 -0.58 0.31
N PHE A 96 14.72 -1.26 0.34
CA PHE A 96 13.48 -0.73 -0.20
C PHE A 96 12.73 0.09 0.87
N TYR A 97 12.66 1.42 0.70
CA TYR A 97 11.92 2.32 1.59
C TYR A 97 10.69 2.88 0.87
N TYR A 98 9.55 2.93 1.56
CA TYR A 98 8.32 3.50 1.01
C TYR A 98 7.65 4.52 1.94
N HIS A 99 6.96 5.48 1.33
CA HIS A 99 6.03 6.37 2.02
C HIS A 99 4.61 5.98 1.62
N ILE A 100 3.78 5.63 2.62
CA ILE A 100 2.34 5.46 2.44
C ILE A 100 1.67 6.78 2.75
N LEU A 101 1.02 7.36 1.74
CA LEU A 101 0.07 8.45 1.85
C LEU A 101 -1.33 7.84 1.78
N SER A 102 -2.19 8.11 2.77
CA SER A 102 -3.61 7.76 2.71
C SER A 102 -4.38 9.05 2.47
N CYS A 103 -5.08 9.13 1.34
CA CYS A 103 -6.04 10.18 1.06
C CYS A 103 -7.43 9.63 1.36
N HIS A 104 -8.16 10.32 2.22
CA HIS A 104 -9.52 9.97 2.56
C HIS A 104 -10.47 10.50 1.48
N THR A 105 -11.07 9.59 0.70
CA THR A 105 -12.20 9.96 -0.16
C THR A 105 -13.45 10.03 0.70
N ARG A 106 -13.95 11.24 0.99
CA ARG A 106 -15.25 11.39 1.65
C ARG A 106 -16.31 10.69 0.79
N PRO A 107 -17.17 9.85 1.37
CA PRO A 107 -18.32 9.33 0.64
C PRO A 107 -19.24 10.50 0.27
N HIS A 108 -19.84 10.47 -0.91
CA HIS A 108 -20.93 11.38 -1.27
C HIS A 108 -22.09 11.14 -0.28
N GLY A 109 -22.26 12.02 0.71
CA GLY A 109 -23.39 11.99 1.65
C GLY A 109 -23.07 11.98 3.16
N ALA A 110 -21.80 12.03 3.59
CA ALA A 110 -21.51 12.13 5.04
C ALA A 110 -21.73 13.56 5.58
N PRO A 111 -22.45 13.75 6.70
CA PRO A 111 -22.60 15.07 7.33
C PRO A 111 -21.24 15.60 7.82
N PRO A 112 -21.04 16.93 7.81
CA PRO A 112 -19.82 17.54 8.30
C PRO A 112 -19.65 17.25 9.80
N GLN A 113 -18.49 16.73 10.19
CA GLN A 113 -18.12 16.60 11.60
C GLN A 113 -17.79 18.01 12.13
N THR A 114 -18.62 18.50 13.06
CA THR A 114 -18.37 19.68 13.90
C THR A 114 -17.29 19.43 14.93
#